data_AF-A0A0E3LBM5-F1
#
_entry.id   AF-A0A0E3LBM5-F1
#
_cell.length_a   1.000
_cell.length_b   1.000
_cell.length_c   1.000
_cell.angle_alpha   90.00
_cell.angle_beta   90.00
_cell.angle_gamma   90.00
#
_symmetry.space_group_name_H-M   'P 1'
#
loop_
_entity.id
_entity.type
_entity.pdbx_description
1 polymer ?
#
loop_
_entity_poly.entity_id
_entity_poly.type
_entity_poly.pdbx_seq_one_letter_code
_entity_poly.pdbx_strand_id
1 'polypeptide(L)'
;MEYIYAALLLHNAGKAVTEEAITAVLQAAGIEVNEARAKALVAALEGVDIEDAIAKAAFAAPAAAAAPAAAAAAEVEAPAEEEEEEEEDHAEEDGMAGLGALFG
;
A
#
# COMPACT_ATOMS: atom_id res chain seq x y z
N MET A 1 -5.86 -16.65 -1.06
CA MET A 1 -4.46 -16.68 -1.54
C MET A 1 -4.31 -17.48 -2.83
N GLU A 2 -5.09 -18.55 -3.00
CA GLU A 2 -5.18 -19.43 -4.17
C GLU A 2 -5.24 -18.70 -5.53
N TYR A 3 -6.08 -17.65 -5.66
CA TYR A 3 -6.19 -16.88 -6.91
C TYR A 3 -4.89 -16.14 -7.25
N ILE A 4 -4.22 -15.58 -6.23
CA ILE A 4 -2.95 -14.86 -6.40
C ILE A 4 -1.86 -15.85 -6.82
N TYR A 5 -1.80 -17.02 -6.19
CA TYR A 5 -0.84 -18.06 -6.59
C TYR A 5 -1.09 -18.57 -8.01
N ALA A 6 -2.35 -18.75 -8.41
CA ALA A 6 -2.70 -19.11 -9.78
C ALA A 6 -2.25 -18.03 -10.79
N ALA A 7 -2.51 -16.75 -10.49
CA ALA A 7 -2.07 -15.64 -11.32
C ALA A 7 -0.54 -15.55 -11.42
N LEU A 8 0.18 -15.68 -10.30
CA LEU A 8 1.64 -15.68 -10.28
C LEU A 8 2.23 -16.87 -11.06
N LEU A 9 1.62 -18.05 -10.96
CA LEU A 9 2.04 -19.23 -11.70
C LEU A 9 1.85 -19.03 -13.21
N LEU A 10 0.69 -18.51 -13.62
CA LEU A 10 0.39 -18.21 -15.02
C LEU A 10 1.37 -17.18 -15.58
N HIS A 11 1.63 -16.13 -14.81
CA HIS A 11 2.58 -15.09 -15.14
C HIS A 11 4.01 -15.65 -15.31
N ASN A 12 4.51 -16.43 -14.34
CA ASN A 12 5.81 -17.08 -14.42
C ASN A 12 5.93 -18.02 -15.64
N ALA A 13 4.83 -18.67 -16.01
CA ALA A 13 4.74 -19.52 -17.20
C ALA A 13 4.60 -18.73 -18.53
N GLY A 14 4.64 -17.39 -18.50
CA GLY A 14 4.46 -16.53 -19.68
C GLY A 14 3.06 -16.60 -20.29
N LYS A 15 2.06 -17.04 -19.52
CA LYS A 15 0.67 -17.15 -19.96
C LYS A 15 -0.12 -15.91 -19.55
N ALA A 16 -1.12 -15.57 -20.36
CA ALA A 16 -2.06 -14.51 -20.02
C ALA A 16 -2.84 -14.84 -18.74
N VAL A 17 -2.95 -13.86 -17.84
CA VAL A 17 -3.73 -13.97 -16.61
C VAL A 17 -5.18 -13.56 -16.91
N THR A 18 -5.99 -14.53 -17.34
CA THR A 18 -7.43 -14.34 -17.60
C THR A 18 -8.27 -15.13 -16.62
N GLU A 19 -9.58 -14.85 -16.58
CA GLU A 19 -10.53 -15.55 -15.72
C GLU A 19 -10.55 -17.05 -16.01
N GLU A 20 -10.55 -17.43 -17.29
CA GLU A 20 -10.56 -18.83 -17.74
C GLU A 20 -9.26 -19.53 -17.35
N ALA A 21 -8.12 -18.84 -17.50
CA ALA A 21 -6.81 -19.40 -17.16
C ALA A 21 -6.69 -19.64 -15.64
N ILE A 22 -7.13 -18.68 -14.82
CA ILE A 22 -7.16 -18.81 -13.36
C ILE A 22 -8.09 -19.95 -12.95
N THR A 23 -9.30 -20.00 -13.53
CA THR A 23 -10.30 -21.03 -13.26
C THR A 23 -9.76 -22.42 -13.58
N ALA A 24 -9.12 -22.59 -14.73
CA ALA A 24 -8.53 -23.86 -15.14
C ALA A 24 -7.43 -24.34 -14.18
N VAL A 25 -6.56 -23.43 -13.71
CA VAL A 25 -5.50 -23.76 -12.74
C VAL A 25 -6.10 -24.19 -11.39
N LEU A 26 -7.09 -23.45 -10.89
CA LEU A 26 -7.74 -23.75 -9.61
C LEU A 26 -8.53 -25.07 -9.68
N GLN A 27 -9.25 -25.31 -10.77
CA GLN A 27 -9.97 -26.58 -10.99
C GLN A 27 -9.01 -27.76 -11.11
N ALA A 28 -7.87 -27.59 -11.80
CA ALA A 28 -6.83 -28.63 -11.87
C ALA A 28 -6.23 -28.96 -10.49
N ALA A 29 -6.22 -27.99 -9.57
CA ALA A 29 -5.84 -28.19 -8.17
C ALA A 29 -6.98 -28.75 -7.29
N GLY A 30 -8.16 -29.01 -7.85
CA GLY A 30 -9.34 -29.51 -7.12
C GLY A 30 -10.02 -28.45 -6.25
N ILE A 31 -9.80 -27.17 -6.55
CA ILE A 31 -10.35 -26.04 -5.79
C ILE A 31 -11.62 -25.53 -6.47
N GLU A 32 -12.69 -25.32 -5.70
CA GLU A 32 -13.90 -24.67 -6.18
C GLU A 32 -13.64 -23.20 -6.52
N VAL A 33 -14.10 -22.78 -7.71
CA VAL A 33 -13.84 -21.44 -8.22
C VAL A 33 -15.02 -20.53 -7.96
N ASN A 34 -14.71 -19.34 -7.44
CA ASN A 34 -15.61 -18.21 -7.32
C ASN A 34 -15.27 -17.22 -8.45
N GLU A 35 -16.15 -17.17 -9.45
CA GLU A 35 -15.98 -16.34 -10.65
C GLU A 35 -15.83 -14.85 -10.32
N ALA A 36 -16.56 -14.34 -9.32
CA ALA A 36 -16.46 -12.93 -8.92
C ALA A 36 -15.07 -12.57 -8.39
N ARG A 37 -14.41 -13.51 -7.69
CA ARG A 37 -13.03 -13.33 -7.20
C ARG A 37 -12.01 -13.42 -8.33
N ALA A 38 -12.21 -14.31 -9.30
CA ALA A 38 -11.37 -14.37 -10.50
C ALA A 38 -11.47 -13.06 -11.30
N LYS A 39 -12.69 -12.57 -11.54
CA LYS A 39 -12.96 -11.27 -12.18
C LYS A 39 -12.28 -10.11 -11.46
N ALA A 40 -12.50 -10.01 -10.16
CA ALA A 40 -11.91 -8.94 -9.37
C ALA A 40 -10.38 -8.96 -9.41
N LEU A 41 -9.76 -10.15 -9.42
CA LEU A 41 -8.31 -10.26 -9.53
C LEU A 41 -7.81 -9.83 -10.91
N VAL A 42 -8.44 -10.30 -11.98
CA VAL A 42 -8.06 -9.90 -13.36
C VAL A 42 -8.16 -8.39 -13.52
N ALA A 43 -9.28 -7.79 -13.09
CA ALA A 43 -9.47 -6.34 -13.11
C ALA A 43 -8.43 -5.59 -12.27
N ALA A 44 -8.04 -6.12 -11.11
CA ALA A 44 -7.01 -5.51 -10.26
C ALA A 44 -5.60 -5.61 -10.86
N LEU A 45 -5.36 -6.53 -11.81
CA LEU A 45 -4.10 -6.72 -12.50
C LEU A 45 -4.07 -5.99 -13.85
N GLU A 46 -5.17 -5.38 -14.30
CA GLU A 46 -5.17 -4.58 -15.53
C GLU A 46 -4.23 -3.39 -15.39
N GLY A 47 -3.26 -3.30 -16.31
CA GLY A 47 -2.25 -2.23 -16.31
C GLY A 47 -1.19 -2.35 -15.20
N VAL A 48 -1.19 -3.44 -14.43
CA VAL A 48 -0.16 -3.72 -13.42
C VAL A 48 1.00 -4.49 -14.06
N ASP A 49 2.22 -3.97 -13.87
CA ASP A 49 3.45 -4.71 -14.12
C ASP A 49 3.69 -5.65 -12.93
N ILE A 50 3.54 -6.95 -13.16
CA ILE A 50 3.58 -7.97 -12.10
C ILE A 50 5.00 -8.12 -11.57
N GLU A 51 6.03 -8.05 -12.42
CA GLU A 51 7.43 -8.13 -12.02
C GLU A 51 7.83 -6.95 -11.14
N ASP A 52 7.48 -5.73 -11.52
CA ASP A 52 7.73 -4.53 -10.70
C ASP A 52 6.98 -4.60 -9.36
N ALA A 53 5.73 -5.06 -9.36
CA ALA A 53 4.96 -5.25 -8.13
C ALA A 53 5.61 -6.28 -7.18
N ILE A 54 6.12 -7.39 -7.72
CA ILE A 54 6.86 -8.40 -6.94
C ILE A 54 8.16 -7.81 -6.39
N ALA A 55 8.92 -7.09 -7.22
CA ALA A 55 10.17 -6.46 -6.80
C ALA A 55 9.94 -5.47 -5.66
N LYS A 56 8.96 -4.56 -5.80
CA LYS A 56 8.57 -3.62 -4.75
C LYS A 56 8.12 -4.33 -3.47
N ALA A 57 7.37 -5.42 -3.59
CA ALA A 57 6.97 -6.21 -2.43
C ALA A 57 8.16 -6.89 -1.72
N ALA A 58 9.19 -7.29 -2.46
CA ALA A 58 10.40 -7.89 -1.90
C ALA A 58 11.29 -6.88 -1.15
N PHE A 59 11.27 -5.60 -1.57
CA PHE A 59 12.05 -4.52 -0.95
C PHE A 59 11.23 -3.63 0.00
N ALA A 60 9.95 -3.90 0.18
CA ALA A 60 9.12 -3.23 1.19
C ALA A 60 9.62 -3.64 2.58
N ALA A 61 10.59 -2.87 3.10
CA ALA A 61 10.97 -2.93 4.50
C ALA A 61 9.69 -2.73 5.33
N PRO A 62 9.45 -3.53 6.39
CA PRO A 62 8.33 -3.26 7.27
C PRO A 62 8.46 -1.82 7.74
N ALA A 63 7.40 -1.03 7.51
CA ALA A 63 7.34 0.34 8.00
C ALA A 63 7.65 0.27 9.50
N ALA A 64 8.84 0.72 9.88
CA ALA A 64 9.20 0.85 11.27
C ALA A 64 8.15 1.80 11.85
N ALA A 65 7.26 1.26 12.69
CA ALA A 65 6.38 2.10 13.49
C ALA A 65 7.29 3.10 14.19
N ALA A 66 7.18 4.38 13.80
CA ALA A 66 7.95 5.45 14.41
C ALA A 66 7.54 5.50 15.88
N ALA A 67 8.33 4.84 16.72
CA ALA A 67 8.32 5.11 18.15
C ALA A 67 8.73 6.58 18.32
N PRO A 68 8.08 7.35 19.22
CA PRO A 68 8.43 8.75 19.42
C PRO A 68 9.89 8.82 19.85
N ALA A 69 10.73 9.41 18.98
CA ALA A 69 12.14 9.60 19.24
C ALA A 69 12.30 10.63 20.36
N ALA A 70 12.68 10.15 21.55
CA ALA A 70 13.29 10.99 22.56
C ALA A 70 14.65 11.46 22.05
N ALA A 71 14.85 12.77 22.06
CA ALA A 71 16.08 13.45 21.67
C ALA A 71 17.28 13.01 22.52
N ALA A 72 18.45 12.81 21.89
CA ALA A 72 19.71 13.46 22.29
C ALA A 72 20.90 13.09 21.37
N ALA A 73 21.62 14.15 20.98
CA ALA A 73 23.06 14.25 20.69
C ALA A 73 23.62 13.83 19.31
N ALA A 74 23.57 14.80 18.39
CA ALA A 74 24.67 15.45 17.66
C ALA A 74 26.02 14.72 17.41
N GLU A 75 26.39 14.59 16.13
CA GLU A 75 27.68 15.03 15.55
C GLU A 75 27.52 15.11 14.00
N VAL A 76 27.31 16.32 13.46
CA VAL A 76 28.24 17.12 12.63
C VAL A 76 28.63 16.50 11.27
N GLU A 77 27.94 16.92 10.19
CA GLU A 77 28.54 17.64 9.04
C GLU A 77 27.43 18.11 8.08
N ALA A 78 27.22 19.44 8.02
CA ALA A 78 26.43 20.15 7.00
C ALA A 78 27.31 20.41 5.75
N PRO A 79 26.79 20.83 4.58
CA PRO A 79 26.07 22.11 4.36
C PRO A 79 24.90 21.97 3.35
N ALA A 80 24.06 22.92 2.99
CA ALA A 80 23.64 24.24 3.46
C ALA A 80 22.41 24.56 2.58
N GLU A 81 21.30 25.02 3.17
CA GLU A 81 20.30 25.86 2.50
C GLU A 81 19.76 26.82 3.57
N GLU A 82 20.33 28.04 3.58
CA GLU A 82 19.67 29.30 4.01
C GLU A 82 18.90 29.80 2.78
N GLU A 83 17.63 30.22 2.82
CA GLU A 83 17.01 31.48 3.28
C GLU A 83 15.49 31.29 2.96
N GLU A 84 14.46 31.82 3.62
CA GLU A 84 14.28 33.03 4.42
C GLU A 84 12.88 32.97 5.10
N GLU A 85 12.81 33.50 6.34
CA GLU A 85 11.72 34.27 7.01
C GLU A 85 10.29 33.67 7.10
N GLU A 86 9.78 33.25 8.28
CA GLU A 86 9.33 34.02 9.47
C GLU A 86 8.44 35.25 9.17
N GLU A 87 7.15 35.15 9.51
CA GLU A 87 6.50 36.12 10.42
C GLU A 87 5.22 35.54 11.06
N GLU A 88 5.11 35.80 12.35
CA GLU A 88 4.08 35.38 13.30
C GLU A 88 2.73 36.07 13.02
N ASP A 89 1.61 35.40 13.29
CA ASP A 89 0.57 36.07 14.10
C ASP A 89 -0.33 35.07 14.81
N HIS A 90 -0.45 35.30 16.11
CA HIS A 90 -1.19 34.51 17.08
C HIS A 90 -2.58 35.14 17.23
N ALA A 91 -3.63 34.43 16.84
CA ALA A 91 -5.00 34.79 17.21
C ALA A 91 -5.73 33.58 17.81
N GLU A 92 -5.90 33.72 19.11
CA GLU A 92 -6.57 32.91 20.11
C GLU A 92 -7.99 32.42 19.72
N GLU A 93 -8.32 31.26 20.30
CA GLU A 93 -9.63 30.91 20.86
C GLU A 93 -10.92 31.26 20.10
N ASP A 94 -11.41 30.27 19.34
CA ASP A 94 -12.84 29.99 19.18
C ASP A 94 -12.99 28.46 18.96
N GLY A 95 -12.93 27.65 20.01
CA GLY A 95 -14.15 27.24 20.72
C GLY A 95 -14.95 26.26 19.86
N MET A 96 -14.60 24.98 19.76
CA MET A 96 -14.91 23.92 20.76
C MET A 96 -16.37 23.86 21.27
N ALA A 97 -17.25 24.79 20.88
CA ALA A 97 -18.66 24.85 21.27
C ALA A 97 -19.56 23.90 20.44
N GLY A 98 -19.06 23.34 19.33
CA GLY A 98 -19.85 22.46 18.45
C GLY A 98 -19.85 20.97 18.82
N LEU A 99 -18.78 20.46 19.45
CA LEU A 99 -18.61 19.02 19.66
C LEU A 99 -19.33 18.47 20.90
N GLY A 100 -19.61 19.31 21.90
CA GLY A 100 -20.33 18.90 23.11
C GLY A 100 -21.84 18.63 22.90
N ALA A 101 -22.45 19.20 21.86
CA ALA A 101 -23.86 19.01 21.54
C ALA A 101 -24.16 17.76 20.69
N LEU A 102 -23.12 17.09 20.15
CA LEU A 102 -23.27 15.92 19.27
C LEU A 102 -23.26 14.58 20.03
N PHE A 103 -22.85 14.58 21.30
CA PHE A 103 -22.69 13.36 22.11
C PHE A 103 -23.40 13.43 23.47
N GLY A 104 -24.40 14.31 23.60
CA GLY A 104 -25.34 14.37 24.73
C GLY A 104 -26.60 13.60 24.46
#